data_AF-A0A1I8B846-F1
#
_entry.id   AF-A0A1I8B846-F1
#
_cell.length_a   1.000
_cell.length_b   1.000
_cell.length_c   1.000
_cell.angle_alpha   90.00
_cell.angle_beta   90.00
_cell.angle_gamma   90.00
#
_symmetry.space_group_name_H-M   'P 1'
#
loop_
_entity.id
_entity.type
_entity.pdbx_description
1 polymer ?
#
loop_
_entity_poly.entity_id
_entity_poly.type
_entity_poly.pdbx_seq_one_letter_code
_entity_poly.pdbx_strand_id
1 'polypeptide(L)'
;MRRPLSIDRTPLLWRTPARTLSHSSLDPNEDPATGLERVSSSSNLFDRRKREERLREREGRLRRRDKRRSVIGNEHTLSEKYESLDYEIVENELYRAAEMDKDHQKKLFRRSVNRWVVCFLIGVFTALVAACIDVLVYYNSKLKFHIIINGLVQICEHGRIGDSGCTWIILFTWALYNCALVSVAALLVLFVSPAAIGSGIPQIKCFLNGVQIPGVVRLKTLVAKVIGVSCSVGGGLAAGKEGPMIHSGAVVAAGISQGRCISIPFDSGLFKYFRNDHEKRDFVSAGAAAGVSAAFASPIGGVLFSLEEGASFWNQSLTWRMASFPFLNFFFVKTDR
;
A
#
# COMPACT_ATOMS: atom_id res chain seq x y z
N MET A 1 -35.04 18.66 -17.36
CA MET A 1 -34.97 19.93 -16.59
C MET A 1 -33.70 19.93 -15.72
N ARG A 2 -32.77 20.84 -16.04
CA ARG A 2 -31.65 21.42 -15.25
C ARG A 2 -30.87 20.56 -14.21
N ARG A 3 -29.59 20.29 -14.53
CA ARG A 3 -28.42 20.43 -13.62
C ARG A 3 -28.14 21.94 -13.38
N PRO A 4 -27.43 22.42 -12.32
CA PRO A 4 -26.02 22.05 -12.08
C PRO A 4 -25.40 22.16 -10.66
N LEU A 5 -24.16 21.66 -10.63
CA LEU A 5 -22.97 21.84 -9.77
C LEU A 5 -22.95 22.98 -8.74
N SER A 6 -22.44 22.68 -7.53
CA SER A 6 -21.81 23.65 -6.62
C SER A 6 -20.30 23.47 -6.59
N ILE A 7 -19.60 24.37 -7.29
CA ILE A 7 -18.15 24.56 -7.28
C ILE A 7 -17.76 25.48 -6.12
N ASP A 8 -16.64 25.15 -5.47
CA ASP A 8 -15.92 25.95 -4.48
C ASP A 8 -15.86 27.43 -4.86
N ARG A 9 -16.50 28.28 -4.04
CA ARG A 9 -16.37 29.73 -4.13
C ARG A 9 -15.08 30.15 -3.45
N THR A 10 -14.04 30.34 -4.26
CA THR A 10 -12.99 31.33 -3.96
C THR A 10 -13.65 32.70 -3.74
N PRO A 11 -13.31 33.44 -2.67
CA PRO A 11 -13.85 34.78 -2.50
C PRO A 11 -13.20 35.69 -3.55
N LEU A 12 -13.98 36.00 -4.59
CA LEU A 12 -13.78 37.13 -5.47
C LEU A 12 -13.58 38.39 -4.61
N LEU A 13 -12.33 38.85 -4.53
CA LEU A 13 -12.02 40.22 -4.15
C LEU A 13 -12.80 41.14 -5.10
N TRP A 14 -13.92 41.66 -4.64
CA TRP A 14 -14.48 42.87 -5.20
C TRP A 14 -13.44 43.97 -4.98
N ARG A 15 -12.63 44.22 -6.01
CA ARG A 15 -11.97 45.50 -6.21
C ARG A 15 -13.07 46.55 -6.36
N THR A 16 -13.59 47.05 -5.25
CA THR A 16 -14.10 48.41 -5.23
C THR A 16 -12.95 49.30 -5.73
N PRO A 17 -13.14 50.14 -6.75
CA PRO A 17 -12.14 51.13 -7.07
C PRO A 17 -12.05 52.02 -5.84
N ALA A 18 -10.99 51.83 -5.05
CA ALA A 18 -10.56 52.86 -4.13
C ALA A 18 -10.40 54.09 -5.02
N ARG A 19 -11.26 55.09 -4.83
CA ARG A 19 -10.98 56.45 -5.31
C ARG A 19 -9.53 56.69 -4.91
N THR A 20 -8.65 56.72 -5.90
CA THR A 20 -7.33 57.31 -5.77
C THR A 20 -7.61 58.76 -5.47
N LEU A 21 -7.76 59.09 -4.18
CA LEU A 21 -7.61 60.45 -3.70
C LEU A 21 -6.20 60.83 -4.12
N SER A 22 -6.12 61.55 -5.23
CA SER A 22 -4.88 62.10 -5.75
C SER A 22 -4.22 62.86 -4.62
N HIS A 23 -2.97 62.49 -4.35
CA HIS A 23 -2.07 63.18 -3.44
C HIS A 23 -1.68 64.56 -4.00
N SER A 24 -2.63 65.38 -4.47
CA SER A 24 -2.39 66.68 -5.12
C SER A 24 -3.67 67.33 -5.66
N SER A 25 -4.69 67.56 -4.82
CA SER A 25 -5.70 68.58 -5.15
C SER A 25 -6.03 69.35 -3.88
N LEU A 26 -5.29 70.43 -3.65
CA LEU A 26 -5.66 71.46 -2.69
C LEU A 26 -6.80 72.25 -3.33
N ASP A 27 -8.00 72.12 -2.77
CA ASP A 27 -9.12 72.98 -3.13
C ASP A 27 -8.87 74.36 -2.49
N PRO A 28 -8.74 75.46 -3.26
CA PRO A 28 -8.31 76.75 -2.74
C PRO A 28 -9.27 77.41 -1.73
N ASN A 29 -10.44 76.83 -1.48
CA ASN A 29 -11.44 77.31 -0.52
C ASN A 29 -11.57 76.44 0.76
N GLU A 30 -10.68 75.48 0.99
CA GLU A 30 -10.72 74.67 2.21
C GLU A 30 -10.01 75.33 3.41
N ASP A 31 -10.64 75.24 4.58
CA ASP A 31 -10.11 75.75 5.84
C ASP A 31 -8.82 75.00 6.22
N PRO A 32 -7.67 75.68 6.44
CA PRO A 32 -6.36 75.07 6.64
C PRO A 32 -6.28 74.00 7.74
N ALA A 33 -7.09 74.10 8.79
CA ALA A 33 -7.14 73.09 9.86
C ALA A 33 -7.68 71.74 9.35
N THR A 34 -8.73 71.78 8.52
CA THR A 34 -9.40 70.61 7.95
C THR A 34 -8.52 69.90 6.92
N GLY A 35 -7.73 70.66 6.16
CA GLY A 35 -6.73 70.14 5.23
C GLY A 35 -5.60 69.37 5.94
N LEU A 36 -5.09 69.90 7.05
CA LEU A 36 -4.07 69.23 7.86
C LEU A 36 -4.57 67.91 8.48
N GLU A 37 -5.79 67.89 9.00
CA GLU A 37 -6.40 66.68 9.56
C GLU A 37 -6.61 65.59 8.49
N ARG A 38 -6.97 65.97 7.26
CA ARG A 38 -7.14 65.01 6.16
C ARG A 38 -5.82 64.35 5.77
N VAL A 39 -4.73 65.13 5.67
CA VAL A 39 -3.39 64.63 5.36
C VAL A 39 -2.86 63.75 6.49
N SER A 40 -3.05 64.17 7.75
CA SER A 40 -2.70 63.39 8.94
C SER A 40 -3.49 62.08 9.05
N SER A 41 -4.80 62.09 8.77
CA SER A 41 -5.59 60.86 8.80
C SER A 41 -5.20 59.90 7.67
N SER A 42 -4.88 60.43 6.48
CA SER A 42 -4.49 59.63 5.31
C SER A 42 -3.11 58.98 5.50
N SER A 43 -2.14 59.71 6.06
CA SER A 43 -0.82 59.16 6.39
C SER A 43 -0.91 58.07 7.46
N ASN A 44 -1.70 58.29 8.51
CA ASN A 44 -1.97 57.30 9.55
C ASN A 44 -2.67 56.04 9.01
N LEU A 45 -3.61 56.19 8.08
CA LEU A 45 -4.31 55.06 7.44
C LEU A 45 -3.37 54.25 6.53
N PHE A 46 -2.49 54.93 5.79
CA PHE A 46 -1.46 54.29 4.98
C PHE A 46 -0.47 53.51 5.85
N ASP A 47 0.00 54.09 6.94
CA ASP A 47 0.93 53.42 7.88
C ASP A 47 0.29 52.22 8.58
N ARG A 48 -1.01 52.31 8.92
CA ARG A 48 -1.77 51.16 9.45
C ARG A 48 -1.86 50.02 8.45
N ARG A 49 -2.19 50.29 7.18
CA ARG A 49 -2.23 49.26 6.12
C ARG A 49 -0.87 48.61 5.90
N LYS A 50 0.19 49.42 5.84
CA LYS A 50 1.58 48.92 5.70
C LYS A 50 2.01 48.08 6.90
N ARG A 51 1.49 48.37 8.11
CA ARG A 51 1.72 47.56 9.32
C ARG A 51 0.96 46.23 9.26
N GLU A 52 -0.30 46.24 8.81
CA GLU A 52 -1.11 45.04 8.64
C GLU A 52 -0.55 44.09 7.58
N GLU A 53 -0.07 44.61 6.45
CA GLU A 53 0.60 43.79 5.42
C GLU A 53 1.87 43.13 5.95
N ARG A 54 2.71 43.88 6.69
CA ARG A 54 3.90 43.32 7.33
C ARG A 54 3.56 42.26 8.38
N LEU A 55 2.47 42.42 9.12
CA LEU A 55 2.00 41.42 10.08
C LEU A 55 1.50 40.15 9.36
N ARG A 56 0.71 40.29 8.29
CA ARG A 56 0.27 39.16 7.47
C ARG A 56 1.42 38.40 6.82
N GLU A 57 2.43 39.11 6.31
CA GLU A 57 3.64 38.49 5.80
C GLU A 57 4.41 37.74 6.89
N ARG A 58 4.51 38.32 8.09
CA ARG A 58 5.20 37.72 9.23
C ARG A 58 4.49 36.47 9.72
N GLU A 59 3.16 36.49 9.81
CA GLU A 59 2.33 35.32 10.11
C GLU A 59 2.45 34.23 9.04
N GLY A 60 2.47 34.61 7.75
CA GLY A 60 2.69 33.68 6.65
C GLY A 60 4.06 33.00 6.73
N ARG A 61 5.12 33.74 7.09
CA ARG A 61 6.47 33.20 7.31
C ARG A 61 6.52 32.27 8.53
N LEU A 62 5.86 32.64 9.63
CA LEU A 62 5.78 31.81 10.84
C LEU A 62 5.06 30.47 10.56
N ARG A 63 3.89 30.51 9.90
CA ARG A 63 3.17 29.29 9.50
C ARG A 63 4.00 28.38 8.59
N ARG A 64 4.76 28.94 7.64
CA ARG A 64 5.68 28.16 6.79
C ARG A 64 6.79 27.51 7.61
N ARG A 65 7.33 28.23 8.59
CA ARG A 65 8.41 27.75 9.46
C ARG A 65 7.92 26.63 10.39
N ASP A 66 6.74 26.77 10.98
CA ASP A 66 6.12 25.73 11.81
C ASP A 66 5.75 24.49 10.99
N LYS A 67 5.17 24.67 9.79
CA LYS A 67 4.91 23.56 8.88
C LYS A 67 6.21 22.82 8.54
N ARG A 68 7.28 23.55 8.22
CA ARG A 68 8.60 22.95 7.94
C ARG A 68 9.17 22.20 9.15
N ARG A 69 9.07 22.78 10.35
CA ARG A 69 9.56 22.17 11.59
C ARG A 69 8.78 20.90 11.96
N SER A 70 7.46 20.90 11.74
CA SER A 70 6.61 19.71 11.93
C SER A 70 6.94 18.59 10.94
N VAL A 71 7.23 18.93 9.68
CA VAL A 71 7.65 17.96 8.65
C VAL A 71 8.99 17.34 9.01
N ILE A 72 9.98 18.17 9.37
CA ILE A 72 11.31 17.71 9.78
C ILE A 72 11.22 16.81 11.02
N GLY A 73 10.44 17.20 12.04
CA GLY A 73 10.23 16.37 13.23
C GLY A 73 9.59 15.00 12.90
N ASN A 74 8.61 14.98 12.00
CA ASN A 74 8.00 13.74 11.53
C ASN A 74 8.97 12.89 10.70
N GLU A 75 9.82 13.49 9.86
CA GLU A 75 10.84 12.77 9.08
C GLU A 75 11.88 12.12 9.99
N HIS A 76 12.38 12.83 11.01
CA HIS A 76 13.34 12.25 11.97
C HIS A 76 12.74 11.07 12.74
N THR A 77 11.49 11.17 13.21
CA THR A 77 10.81 10.05 13.89
C THR A 77 10.49 8.87 12.97
N LEU A 78 10.27 9.11 11.67
CA LEU A 78 10.17 8.04 10.66
C LEU A 78 11.54 7.38 10.41
N SER A 79 12.60 8.18 10.26
CA SER A 79 13.98 7.71 10.02
C SER A 79 14.51 6.83 11.15
N GLU A 80 14.14 7.09 12.41
CA GLU A 80 14.51 6.23 13.54
C GLU A 80 13.74 4.90 13.56
N LYS A 81 12.54 4.87 13.00
CA LYS A 81 11.66 3.69 13.04
C LYS A 81 11.92 2.70 11.90
N TYR A 82 12.43 3.18 10.77
CA TYR A 82 12.63 2.38 9.57
C TYR A 82 14.11 2.32 9.22
N GLU A 83 14.67 1.12 9.26
CA GLU A 83 16.04 0.85 8.83
C GLU A 83 16.10 0.67 7.30
N SER A 84 17.28 0.88 6.72
CA SER A 84 17.55 0.55 5.31
C SER A 84 18.02 -0.90 5.17
N LEU A 85 17.70 -1.53 4.05
CA LEU A 85 18.23 -2.83 3.63
C LEU A 85 19.50 -2.63 2.81
N ASP A 86 20.51 -3.45 3.09
CA ASP A 86 21.81 -3.37 2.42
C ASP A 86 21.79 -4.20 1.12
N TYR A 87 21.51 -3.53 0.01
CA TYR A 87 21.49 -4.16 -1.32
C TYR A 87 22.83 -4.11 -2.03
N GLU A 88 23.76 -3.27 -1.58
CA GLU A 88 25.08 -3.18 -2.17
C GLU A 88 25.96 -4.33 -1.68
N ILE A 89 26.69 -4.97 -2.59
CA ILE A 89 27.64 -6.02 -2.23
C ILE A 89 28.89 -5.33 -1.70
N VAL A 90 29.21 -5.58 -0.43
CA VAL A 90 30.42 -5.05 0.18
C VAL A 90 31.62 -5.90 -0.24
N GLU A 91 32.49 -5.34 -1.09
CA GLU A 91 33.71 -5.98 -1.60
C GLU A 91 34.83 -6.03 -0.54
N ASN A 92 34.59 -6.75 0.55
CA ASN A 92 35.58 -6.95 1.60
C ASN A 92 36.63 -8.01 1.22
N GLU A 93 37.74 -8.06 1.97
CA GLU A 93 38.78 -9.09 1.80
C GLU A 93 38.22 -10.52 1.85
N LEU A 94 37.21 -10.76 2.71
CA LEU A 94 36.50 -12.04 2.79
C LEU A 94 35.74 -12.39 1.50
N TYR A 95 35.15 -11.37 0.86
CA TYR A 95 34.43 -11.55 -0.41
C TYR A 95 35.43 -11.89 -1.52
N ARG A 96 36.54 -11.15 -1.62
CA ARG A 96 37.63 -11.43 -2.57
C ARG A 96 38.27 -12.80 -2.33
N ALA A 97 38.49 -13.20 -1.08
CA ALA A 97 39.01 -14.53 -0.75
C ALA A 97 38.06 -15.65 -1.20
N ALA A 98 36.75 -15.42 -1.14
CA ALA A 98 35.75 -16.37 -1.65
C ALA A 98 35.67 -16.42 -3.19
N GLU A 99 36.07 -15.36 -3.88
CA GLU A 99 36.19 -15.30 -5.35
C GLU A 99 37.46 -15.98 -5.87
N MET A 100 38.58 -15.85 -5.15
CA MET A 100 39.86 -16.48 -5.53
C MET A 100 39.91 -18.00 -5.29
N ASP A 101 38.87 -18.59 -4.71
CA ASP A 101 38.81 -20.03 -4.45
C ASP A 101 38.79 -20.84 -5.76
N LYS A 102 39.55 -21.93 -5.82
CA LYS A 102 39.70 -22.75 -7.05
C LYS A 102 38.39 -23.39 -7.49
N ASP A 103 37.50 -23.68 -6.54
CA ASP A 103 36.16 -24.22 -6.82
C ASP A 103 35.08 -23.14 -7.02
N HIS A 104 35.46 -21.86 -7.14
CA HIS A 104 34.53 -20.74 -7.26
C HIS A 104 33.54 -20.93 -8.42
N GLN A 105 34.01 -21.37 -9.60
CA GLN A 105 33.16 -21.63 -10.77
C GLN A 105 32.09 -22.71 -10.50
N LYS A 106 32.46 -23.82 -9.84
CA LYS A 106 31.50 -24.87 -9.46
C LYS A 106 30.49 -24.35 -8.43
N LYS A 107 30.94 -23.53 -7.48
CA LYS A 107 30.07 -22.89 -6.49
C LYS A 107 29.08 -21.94 -7.16
N LEU A 108 29.51 -21.12 -8.13
CA LEU A 108 28.65 -20.24 -8.92
C LEU A 108 27.61 -21.03 -9.72
N PHE A 109 28.01 -22.11 -10.39
CA PHE A 109 27.08 -22.97 -11.11
C PHE A 109 26.02 -23.56 -10.18
N ARG A 110 26.43 -24.12 -9.03
CA ARG A 110 25.50 -24.66 -8.02
C ARG A 110 24.56 -23.58 -7.47
N ARG A 111 25.05 -22.36 -7.25
CA ARG A 111 24.23 -21.21 -6.84
C ARG A 111 23.20 -20.87 -7.92
N SER A 112 23.60 -20.84 -9.19
CA SER A 112 22.68 -20.56 -10.29
C SER A 112 21.56 -21.59 -10.35
N VAL A 113 21.88 -22.88 -10.31
CA VAL A 113 20.88 -23.97 -10.28
C VAL A 113 19.95 -23.83 -9.07
N ASN A 114 20.50 -23.58 -7.88
CA ASN A 114 19.70 -23.38 -6.69
C ASN A 114 18.76 -22.16 -6.79
N ARG A 115 19.17 -21.06 -7.45
CA ARG A 115 18.28 -19.91 -7.69
C ARG A 115 17.08 -20.31 -8.57
N TRP A 116 17.29 -21.10 -9.61
CA TRP A 116 16.20 -21.63 -10.44
C TRP A 116 15.25 -22.53 -9.65
N VAL A 117 15.79 -23.42 -8.82
CA VAL A 117 14.99 -24.29 -7.94
C VAL A 117 14.15 -23.47 -6.94
N VAL A 118 14.75 -22.46 -6.30
CA VAL A 118 14.03 -21.58 -5.38
C VAL A 118 12.92 -20.81 -6.10
N CYS A 119 13.18 -20.23 -7.27
CA CYS A 119 12.16 -19.54 -8.05
C CYS A 119 11.00 -20.47 -8.47
N PHE A 120 11.30 -21.72 -8.84
CA PHE A 120 10.28 -22.74 -9.12
C PHE A 120 9.38 -22.98 -7.90
N LEU A 121 9.98 -23.21 -6.73
CA LEU A 121 9.24 -23.43 -5.49
C LEU A 121 8.38 -22.21 -5.13
N ILE A 122 8.91 -21.00 -5.27
CA ILE A 122 8.15 -19.75 -5.05
C ILE A 122 6.90 -19.71 -5.94
N GLY A 123 7.04 -20.06 -7.21
CA GLY A 123 5.90 -20.17 -8.13
C GLY A 123 4.83 -21.10 -7.59
N VAL A 124 5.19 -22.37 -7.35
CA VAL A 124 4.28 -23.43 -6.88
C VAL A 124 3.58 -23.05 -5.57
N PHE A 125 4.34 -22.58 -4.56
CA PHE A 125 3.75 -22.20 -3.28
C PHE A 125 2.86 -20.95 -3.40
N THR A 126 3.19 -20.00 -4.27
CA THR A 126 2.34 -18.83 -4.52
C THR A 126 1.02 -19.23 -5.18
N ALA A 127 1.04 -20.15 -6.15
CA ALA A 127 -0.17 -20.69 -6.76
C ALA A 127 -1.01 -21.49 -5.74
N LEU A 128 -0.39 -22.28 -4.87
CA LEU A 128 -1.10 -22.99 -3.80
C LEU A 128 -1.81 -22.03 -2.85
N VAL A 129 -1.15 -20.92 -2.48
CA VAL A 129 -1.76 -19.87 -1.66
C VAL A 129 -2.92 -19.19 -2.39
N ALA A 130 -2.77 -18.89 -3.68
CA ALA A 130 -3.84 -18.30 -4.49
C ALA A 130 -5.07 -19.24 -4.59
N ALA A 131 -4.84 -20.52 -4.89
CA ALA A 131 -5.88 -21.54 -4.92
C ALA A 131 -6.58 -21.68 -3.56
N CYS A 132 -5.82 -21.65 -2.46
CA CYS A 132 -6.38 -21.67 -1.11
C CYS A 132 -7.31 -20.47 -0.85
N ILE A 133 -6.91 -19.26 -1.24
CA ILE A 133 -7.77 -18.06 -1.12
C ILE A 133 -9.04 -18.22 -1.95
N ASP A 134 -8.91 -18.64 -3.21
CA ASP A 134 -10.06 -18.79 -4.12
C ASP A 134 -11.05 -19.85 -3.61
N VAL A 135 -10.56 -20.99 -3.15
CA VAL A 135 -11.36 -22.06 -2.53
C VAL A 135 -12.06 -21.56 -1.26
N LEU A 136 -11.35 -20.85 -0.38
CA LEU A 136 -11.94 -20.29 0.84
C LEU A 136 -13.04 -19.27 0.52
N VAL A 137 -12.81 -18.36 -0.44
CA VAL A 137 -13.80 -17.37 -0.86
C VAL A 137 -15.02 -18.05 -1.50
N TYR A 138 -14.80 -19.08 -2.32
CA TYR A 138 -15.86 -19.88 -2.94
C TYR A 138 -16.76 -20.54 -1.88
N TYR A 139 -16.17 -21.26 -0.93
CA TYR A 139 -16.95 -21.92 0.13
C TYR A 139 -17.67 -20.92 1.03
N ASN A 140 -17.04 -19.79 1.40
CA ASN A 140 -17.71 -18.75 2.17
C ASN A 140 -18.91 -18.15 1.44
N SER A 141 -18.78 -17.94 0.12
CA SER A 141 -19.86 -17.41 -0.71
C SER A 141 -20.99 -18.44 -0.87
N LYS A 142 -20.63 -19.71 -1.16
CA LYS A 142 -21.59 -20.81 -1.28
C LYS A 142 -22.38 -21.00 0.02
N LEU A 143 -21.72 -20.97 1.17
CA LEU A 143 -22.37 -21.08 2.48
C LEU A 143 -23.33 -19.91 2.73
N LYS A 144 -22.90 -18.67 2.46
CA LYS A 144 -23.73 -17.47 2.58
C LYS A 144 -25.02 -17.59 1.78
N PHE A 145 -24.90 -17.90 0.49
CA PHE A 145 -26.07 -18.01 -0.39
C PHE A 145 -26.93 -19.23 -0.05
N HIS A 146 -26.34 -20.34 0.39
CA HIS A 146 -27.10 -21.51 0.83
C HIS A 146 -27.96 -21.19 2.07
N ILE A 147 -27.41 -20.49 3.06
CA ILE A 147 -28.17 -20.10 4.27
C ILE A 147 -29.29 -19.12 3.92
N ILE A 148 -28.99 -18.10 3.11
CA ILE A 148 -29.99 -17.06 2.77
C ILE A 148 -31.08 -17.61 1.86
N ILE A 149 -30.72 -18.27 0.75
CA ILE A 149 -31.68 -18.70 -0.28
C ILE A 149 -32.39 -19.98 0.15
N ASN A 150 -31.66 -21.06 0.47
CA ASN A 150 -32.30 -22.34 0.78
C ASN A 150 -32.86 -22.38 2.21
N GLY A 151 -32.26 -21.63 3.14
CA GLY A 151 -32.76 -21.53 4.51
C GLY A 151 -33.91 -20.53 4.61
N LEU A 152 -33.60 -19.24 4.48
CA LEU A 152 -34.55 -18.18 4.85
C LEU A 152 -35.62 -17.93 3.79
N VAL A 153 -35.24 -17.83 2.51
CA VAL A 153 -36.21 -17.50 1.44
C VAL A 153 -37.27 -18.60 1.29
N GLN A 154 -36.87 -19.87 1.33
CA GLN A 154 -37.82 -21.00 1.26
C GLN A 154 -38.79 -21.04 2.45
N ILE A 155 -38.31 -20.75 3.68
CA ILE A 155 -39.17 -20.70 4.88
C ILE A 155 -40.17 -19.54 4.79
N CYS A 156 -39.76 -18.40 4.22
CA CYS A 156 -40.67 -17.29 3.99
C CYS A 156 -41.73 -17.58 2.92
N GLU A 157 -41.34 -18.24 1.83
CA GLU A 157 -42.24 -18.58 0.71
C GLU A 157 -43.28 -19.64 1.11
N HIS A 158 -42.92 -20.60 1.97
CA HIS A 158 -43.84 -21.64 2.48
C HIS A 158 -44.78 -21.18 3.62
N GLY A 159 -44.89 -19.87 3.86
CA GLY A 159 -46.07 -19.30 4.53
C GLY A 159 -46.14 -19.49 6.04
N ARG A 160 -45.25 -18.83 6.81
CA ARG A 160 -45.37 -18.78 8.28
C ARG A 160 -45.10 -17.41 8.93
N ILE A 161 -44.68 -16.41 8.16
CA ILE A 161 -44.31 -15.07 8.67
C ILE A 161 -44.89 -14.02 7.70
N GLY A 162 -45.60 -13.00 8.21
CA GLY A 162 -46.20 -11.97 7.36
C GLY A 162 -45.16 -11.20 6.52
N ASP A 163 -45.57 -10.73 5.33
CA ASP A 163 -44.70 -10.16 4.29
C ASP A 163 -43.68 -9.12 4.80
N SER A 164 -44.09 -8.28 5.75
CA SER A 164 -43.21 -7.25 6.33
C SER A 164 -42.08 -7.85 7.18
N GLY A 165 -42.33 -8.93 7.93
CA GLY A 165 -41.36 -9.52 8.85
C GLY A 165 -40.27 -10.34 8.15
N CYS A 166 -40.60 -11.01 7.05
CA CYS A 166 -39.65 -11.82 6.30
C CYS A 166 -38.46 -10.99 5.77
N THR A 167 -38.75 -9.81 5.20
CA THR A 167 -37.73 -8.94 4.61
C THR A 167 -36.69 -8.49 5.65
N TRP A 168 -37.13 -8.14 6.87
CA TRP A 168 -36.23 -7.77 7.95
C TRP A 168 -35.36 -8.94 8.40
N ILE A 169 -35.91 -10.16 8.52
CA ILE A 169 -35.15 -11.34 8.95
C ILE A 169 -34.03 -11.68 7.95
N ILE A 170 -34.31 -11.60 6.64
CA ILE A 170 -33.32 -11.78 5.58
C ILE A 170 -32.23 -10.71 5.69
N LEU A 171 -32.63 -9.44 5.83
CA LEU A 171 -31.69 -8.32 5.94
C LEU A 171 -30.79 -8.47 7.18
N PHE A 172 -31.35 -8.78 8.35
CA PHE A 172 -30.60 -8.97 9.58
C PHE A 172 -29.65 -10.16 9.49
N THR A 173 -30.08 -11.27 8.92
CA THR A 173 -29.22 -12.46 8.78
C THR A 173 -28.09 -12.21 7.79
N TRP A 174 -28.36 -11.52 6.69
CA TRP A 174 -27.32 -11.12 5.73
C TRP A 174 -26.32 -10.14 6.37
N ALA A 175 -26.82 -9.11 7.06
CA ALA A 175 -25.99 -8.14 7.76
C ALA A 175 -25.14 -8.82 8.85
N LEU A 176 -25.74 -9.70 9.66
CA LEU A 176 -25.05 -10.43 10.72
C LEU A 176 -23.95 -11.33 10.17
N TYR A 177 -24.22 -12.06 9.09
CA TYR A 177 -23.22 -12.93 8.45
C TYR A 177 -22.02 -12.12 7.93
N ASN A 178 -22.27 -11.01 7.24
CA ASN A 178 -21.21 -10.12 6.75
C ASN A 178 -20.41 -9.52 7.91
N CYS A 179 -21.10 -8.99 8.93
CA CYS A 179 -20.47 -8.43 10.12
C CYS A 179 -19.60 -9.46 10.83
N ALA A 180 -20.08 -10.69 11.02
CA ALA A 180 -19.32 -11.76 11.67
C ALA A 180 -18.01 -12.07 10.93
N LEU A 181 -18.05 -12.26 9.60
CA LEU A 181 -16.85 -12.53 8.80
C LEU A 181 -15.87 -11.34 8.82
N VAL A 182 -16.37 -10.13 8.69
CA VAL A 182 -15.54 -8.91 8.73
C VAL A 182 -14.92 -8.71 10.11
N SER A 183 -15.65 -9.00 11.19
CA SER A 183 -15.13 -8.96 12.56
C SER A 183 -13.98 -9.96 12.73
N VAL A 184 -14.10 -11.20 12.22
CA VAL A 184 -13.00 -12.18 12.25
C VAL A 184 -11.77 -11.66 11.50
N ALA A 185 -11.96 -11.07 10.30
CA ALA A 185 -10.87 -10.48 9.54
C ALA A 185 -10.19 -9.33 10.30
N ALA A 186 -10.97 -8.44 10.92
CA ALA A 186 -10.46 -7.31 11.68
C ALA A 186 -9.69 -7.77 12.93
N LEU A 187 -10.22 -8.74 13.68
CA LEU A 187 -9.57 -9.28 14.87
C LEU A 187 -8.23 -9.93 14.52
N LEU A 188 -8.13 -10.67 13.41
CA LEU A 188 -6.87 -11.25 12.94
C LEU A 188 -5.82 -10.16 12.65
N VAL A 189 -6.19 -9.08 11.96
CA VAL A 189 -5.24 -7.99 11.65
C VAL A 189 -4.82 -7.25 12.92
N LEU A 190 -5.76 -6.96 13.83
CA LEU A 190 -5.49 -6.21 15.05
C LEU A 190 -4.63 -6.98 16.06
N PHE A 191 -4.93 -8.27 16.28
CA PHE A 191 -4.28 -9.05 17.34
C PHE A 191 -3.09 -9.91 16.85
N VAL A 192 -3.06 -10.37 15.60
CA VAL A 192 -1.99 -11.27 15.12
C VAL A 192 -0.85 -10.49 14.45
N SER A 193 -1.18 -9.68 13.45
CA SER A 193 -0.17 -8.92 12.71
C SER A 193 -0.77 -7.66 12.07
N PRO A 194 -0.52 -6.47 12.64
CA PRO A 194 -0.99 -5.21 12.04
C PRO A 194 -0.33 -4.92 10.69
N ALA A 195 0.82 -5.56 10.40
CA ALA A 195 1.47 -5.48 9.09
C ALA A 195 0.66 -6.14 7.96
N ALA A 196 -0.39 -6.91 8.27
CA ALA A 196 -1.29 -7.51 7.29
C ALA A 196 -2.37 -6.55 6.77
N ILE A 197 -2.44 -5.31 7.29
CA ILE A 197 -3.48 -4.34 6.91
C ILE A 197 -3.44 -3.98 5.42
N GLY A 198 -4.63 -3.88 4.82
CA GLY A 198 -4.81 -3.46 3.43
C GLY A 198 -4.17 -4.41 2.40
N SER A 199 -3.95 -3.89 1.20
CA SER A 199 -3.43 -4.67 0.06
C SER A 199 -2.05 -5.26 0.34
N GLY A 200 -1.11 -4.49 0.91
CA GLY A 200 0.28 -4.93 1.07
C GLY A 200 1.22 -4.44 -0.04
N ILE A 201 0.68 -3.94 -1.16
CA ILE A 201 1.47 -3.40 -2.27
C ILE A 201 2.41 -2.27 -1.81
N PRO A 202 1.95 -1.25 -1.06
CA PRO A 202 2.85 -0.18 -0.60
C PRO A 202 4.01 -0.71 0.25
N GLN A 203 3.74 -1.72 1.10
CA GLN A 203 4.75 -2.32 1.96
C GLN A 203 5.80 -3.09 1.15
N ILE A 204 5.39 -3.82 0.11
CA ILE A 204 6.33 -4.49 -0.80
C ILE A 204 7.11 -3.48 -1.64
N LYS A 205 6.47 -2.40 -2.11
CA LYS A 205 7.16 -1.30 -2.80
C LYS A 205 8.23 -0.67 -1.91
N CYS A 206 7.92 -0.38 -0.65
CA CYS A 206 8.90 0.12 0.31
C CYS A 206 10.03 -0.88 0.55
N PHE A 207 9.70 -2.17 0.70
CA PHE A 207 10.70 -3.22 0.84
C PHE A 207 11.64 -3.25 -0.37
N LEU A 208 11.13 -3.30 -1.60
CA LEU A 208 11.93 -3.33 -2.82
C LEU A 208 12.79 -2.06 -3.02
N ASN A 209 12.30 -0.90 -2.56
CA ASN A 209 13.06 0.36 -2.53
C ASN A 209 14.18 0.38 -1.47
N GLY A 210 14.23 -0.61 -0.57
CA GLY A 210 15.28 -0.72 0.45
C GLY A 210 14.89 -0.26 1.84
N VAL A 211 13.59 -0.08 2.11
CA VAL A 211 13.11 0.27 3.44
C VAL A 211 12.65 -0.99 4.19
N GLN A 212 13.30 -1.29 5.31
CA GLN A 212 12.95 -2.40 6.19
C GLN A 212 11.71 -2.08 7.01
N ILE A 213 10.55 -2.56 6.57
CA ILE A 213 9.32 -2.49 7.37
C ILE A 213 9.23 -3.73 8.27
N PRO A 214 9.17 -3.55 9.61
CA PRO A 214 9.16 -4.66 10.55
C PRO A 214 7.91 -5.53 10.39
N GLY A 215 8.11 -6.83 10.19
CA GLY A 215 7.03 -7.81 10.17
C GLY A 215 6.31 -8.01 8.84
N VAL A 216 6.69 -7.29 7.77
CA VAL A 216 6.02 -7.39 6.45
C VAL A 216 6.19 -8.76 5.81
N VAL A 217 7.37 -9.37 5.93
CA VAL A 217 7.72 -10.67 5.33
C VAL A 217 7.70 -11.83 6.33
N ARG A 218 6.92 -11.73 7.42
CA ARG A 218 6.79 -12.82 8.41
C ARG A 218 5.68 -13.80 8.04
N LEU A 219 5.87 -15.08 8.35
CA LEU A 219 4.85 -16.12 8.13
C LEU A 219 3.52 -15.81 8.83
N LYS A 220 3.57 -15.27 10.06
CA LYS A 220 2.35 -14.84 10.77
C LYS A 220 1.53 -13.81 9.99
N THR A 221 2.19 -12.93 9.22
CA THR A 221 1.55 -11.91 8.39
C THR A 221 0.90 -12.55 7.17
N LEU A 222 1.54 -13.56 6.57
CA LEU A 222 0.94 -14.36 5.48
C LEU A 222 -0.35 -15.04 5.93
N VAL A 223 -0.32 -15.76 7.06
CA VAL A 223 -1.51 -16.48 7.57
C VAL A 223 -2.64 -15.51 7.90
N ALA A 224 -2.36 -14.42 8.62
CA ALA A 224 -3.35 -13.40 8.94
C ALA A 224 -3.94 -12.76 7.66
N LYS A 225 -3.10 -12.54 6.63
CA LYS A 225 -3.53 -11.94 5.36
C LYS A 225 -4.40 -12.89 4.53
N VAL A 226 -4.03 -14.17 4.41
CA VAL A 226 -4.81 -15.18 3.66
C VAL A 226 -6.20 -15.39 4.25
N ILE A 227 -6.29 -15.54 5.58
CA ILE A 227 -7.59 -15.71 6.24
C ILE A 227 -8.37 -14.38 6.22
N GLY A 228 -7.70 -13.26 6.52
CA GLY A 228 -8.31 -11.94 6.54
C GLY A 228 -8.91 -11.53 5.19
N VAL A 229 -8.21 -11.78 4.07
CA VAL A 229 -8.74 -11.48 2.74
C VAL A 229 -9.92 -12.39 2.39
N SER A 230 -9.85 -13.68 2.74
CA SER A 230 -10.93 -14.64 2.47
C SER A 230 -12.21 -14.26 3.21
N CYS A 231 -12.09 -13.88 4.49
CA CYS A 231 -13.21 -13.42 5.30
C CYS A 231 -13.74 -12.04 4.87
N SER A 232 -12.85 -11.10 4.49
CA SER A 232 -13.24 -9.76 4.01
C SER A 232 -14.03 -9.82 2.71
N VAL A 233 -13.55 -10.60 1.73
CA VAL A 233 -14.23 -10.81 0.43
C VAL A 233 -15.52 -11.63 0.62
N GLY A 234 -15.47 -12.71 1.41
CA GLY A 234 -16.65 -13.52 1.73
C GLY A 234 -17.75 -12.73 2.46
N GLY A 235 -17.34 -11.82 3.35
CA GLY A 235 -18.18 -10.88 4.09
C GLY A 235 -18.73 -9.71 3.26
N GLY A 236 -18.45 -9.67 1.95
CA GLY A 236 -19.07 -8.72 1.02
C GLY A 236 -18.55 -7.29 1.13
N LEU A 237 -17.37 -7.06 1.71
CA LEU A 237 -16.72 -5.76 1.61
C LEU A 237 -16.35 -5.46 0.15
N ALA A 238 -16.38 -4.18 -0.24
CA ALA A 238 -15.94 -3.72 -1.55
C ALA A 238 -14.40 -3.77 -1.66
N ALA A 239 -13.84 -4.97 -1.58
CA ALA A 239 -12.42 -5.27 -1.59
C ALA A 239 -12.12 -6.44 -2.53
N GLY A 240 -10.91 -6.45 -3.09
CA GLY A 240 -10.43 -7.51 -3.98
C GLY A 240 -9.33 -8.34 -3.34
N LYS A 241 -9.24 -9.62 -3.75
CA LYS A 241 -8.18 -10.56 -3.35
C LYS A 241 -6.86 -10.38 -4.12
N GLU A 242 -6.91 -9.66 -5.22
CA GLU A 242 -5.78 -9.53 -6.16
C GLU A 242 -4.57 -8.79 -5.56
N GLY A 243 -4.80 -7.70 -4.82
CA GLY A 243 -3.72 -6.95 -4.17
C GLY A 243 -2.98 -7.74 -3.08
N PRO A 244 -3.71 -8.33 -2.11
CA PRO A 244 -3.13 -9.23 -1.08
C PRO A 244 -2.35 -10.42 -1.64
N MET A 245 -2.64 -10.87 -2.86
CA MET A 245 -1.91 -11.96 -3.52
C MET A 245 -0.46 -11.58 -3.83
N ILE A 246 -0.22 -10.33 -4.24
CA ILE A 246 1.13 -9.80 -4.53
C ILE A 246 1.99 -9.83 -3.27
N HIS A 247 1.45 -9.34 -2.15
CA HIS A 247 2.13 -9.39 -0.86
C HIS A 247 2.36 -10.84 -0.43
N SER A 248 1.36 -11.71 -0.58
CA SER A 248 1.50 -13.13 -0.22
C SER A 248 2.63 -13.82 -0.96
N GLY A 249 2.75 -13.62 -2.29
CA GLY A 249 3.87 -14.14 -3.08
C GLY A 249 5.23 -13.60 -2.63
N ALA A 250 5.32 -12.32 -2.30
CA ALA A 250 6.53 -11.71 -1.73
C ALA A 250 6.92 -12.32 -0.37
N VAL A 251 5.96 -12.60 0.53
CA VAL A 251 6.25 -13.25 1.83
C VAL A 251 6.70 -14.69 1.63
N VAL A 252 6.05 -15.43 0.73
CA VAL A 252 6.44 -16.81 0.37
C VAL A 252 7.88 -16.83 -0.15
N ALA A 253 8.25 -15.90 -1.04
CA ALA A 253 9.59 -15.76 -1.55
C ALA A 253 10.64 -15.45 -0.47
N ALA A 254 10.33 -14.51 0.42
CA ALA A 254 11.20 -14.19 1.55
C ALA A 254 11.36 -15.38 2.52
N GLY A 255 10.35 -16.24 2.67
CA GLY A 255 10.42 -17.43 3.53
C GLY A 255 11.25 -18.55 2.91
N ILE A 256 10.94 -18.93 1.67
CA ILE A 256 11.58 -20.05 0.97
C ILE A 256 13.05 -19.77 0.70
N SER A 257 13.39 -18.56 0.23
CA SER A 257 14.77 -18.19 -0.10
C SER A 257 15.73 -18.31 1.08
N GLN A 258 15.25 -18.03 2.30
CA GLN A 258 16.08 -18.04 3.51
C GLN A 258 16.23 -19.44 4.12
N GLY A 259 15.36 -20.38 3.74
CA GLY A 259 15.33 -21.74 4.29
C GLY A 259 15.12 -21.79 5.81
N ARG A 260 14.65 -20.70 6.40
CA ARG A 260 14.45 -20.54 7.85
C ARG A 260 13.11 -19.88 8.08
N CYS A 261 12.33 -20.50 8.95
CA CYS A 261 11.17 -19.84 9.53
C CYS A 261 11.64 -19.15 10.82
N ILE A 262 11.36 -17.85 10.96
CA ILE A 262 11.58 -17.13 12.23
C ILE A 262 10.35 -17.29 13.13
N SER A 263 9.16 -17.44 12.52
CA SER A 263 7.90 -17.60 13.25
C SER A 263 7.70 -19.01 13.82
N ILE A 264 8.34 -20.02 13.24
CA ILE A 264 8.39 -21.39 13.73
C ILE A 264 9.88 -21.71 13.84
N PRO A 265 10.41 -22.16 14.98
CA PRO A 265 11.85 -22.40 15.17
C PRO A 265 12.31 -23.61 14.36
N PHE A 266 12.31 -23.46 13.04
CA PHE A 266 12.69 -24.46 12.05
C PHE A 266 13.74 -23.84 11.13
N ASP A 267 14.96 -24.37 11.22
CA ASP A 267 16.04 -24.08 10.29
C ASP A 267 16.29 -25.35 9.47
N SER A 268 15.91 -25.32 8.19
CA SER A 268 16.11 -26.46 7.30
C SER A 268 17.59 -26.67 6.95
N GLY A 269 18.46 -25.70 7.25
CA GLY A 269 19.87 -25.69 6.85
C GLY A 269 20.10 -25.56 5.33
N LEU A 270 19.03 -25.62 4.52
CA LEU A 270 19.05 -25.41 3.08
C LEU A 270 19.19 -23.91 2.75
N PHE A 271 19.80 -23.62 1.60
CA PHE A 271 19.91 -22.26 1.04
C PHE A 271 20.56 -21.19 1.93
N LYS A 272 21.43 -21.57 2.89
CA LYS A 272 22.18 -20.60 3.73
C LYS A 272 22.91 -19.52 2.93
N TYR A 273 23.31 -19.82 1.70
CA TYR A 273 23.98 -18.87 0.81
C TYR A 273 23.10 -17.68 0.38
N PHE A 274 21.78 -17.85 0.34
CA PHE A 274 20.84 -16.78 -0.04
C PHE A 274 20.37 -15.93 1.15
N ARG A 275 21.02 -16.08 2.33
CA ARG A 275 20.74 -15.27 3.52
C ARG A 275 21.39 -13.88 3.47
N ASN A 276 21.27 -13.23 2.32
CA ASN A 276 21.71 -11.85 2.08
C ASN A 276 20.52 -11.01 1.61
N ASP A 277 20.50 -9.73 1.94
CA ASP A 277 19.38 -8.84 1.61
C ASP A 277 19.27 -8.58 0.10
N HIS A 278 20.39 -8.54 -0.62
CA HIS A 278 20.38 -8.49 -2.09
C HIS A 278 19.63 -9.68 -2.72
N GLU A 279 20.03 -10.92 -2.39
CA GLU A 279 19.38 -12.14 -2.92
C GLU A 279 17.92 -12.22 -2.48
N LYS A 280 17.64 -11.86 -1.22
CA LYS A 280 16.28 -11.82 -0.67
C LYS A 280 15.40 -10.84 -1.44
N ARG A 281 15.90 -9.66 -1.79
CA ARG A 281 15.18 -8.70 -2.65
C ARG A 281 14.86 -9.29 -4.01
N ASP A 282 15.84 -9.91 -4.66
CA ASP A 282 15.66 -10.54 -5.97
C ASP A 282 14.56 -11.61 -5.94
N PHE A 283 14.57 -12.47 -4.92
CA PHE A 283 13.51 -13.47 -4.74
C PHE A 283 12.16 -12.83 -4.40
N VAL A 284 12.12 -11.81 -3.54
CA VAL A 284 10.89 -11.09 -3.20
C VAL A 284 10.27 -10.42 -4.42
N SER A 285 11.10 -9.84 -5.29
CA SER A 285 10.67 -9.28 -6.58
C SER A 285 10.05 -10.36 -7.48
N ALA A 286 10.71 -11.52 -7.59
CA ALA A 286 10.16 -12.68 -8.31
C ALA A 286 8.85 -13.21 -7.69
N GLY A 287 8.73 -13.22 -6.36
CA GLY A 287 7.52 -13.60 -5.64
C GLY A 287 6.37 -12.62 -5.85
N ALA A 288 6.65 -11.31 -5.87
CA ALA A 288 5.67 -10.29 -6.21
C ALA A 288 5.18 -10.46 -7.66
N ALA A 289 6.09 -10.69 -8.62
CA ALA A 289 5.73 -11.00 -10.00
C ALA A 289 4.85 -12.25 -10.11
N ALA A 290 5.19 -13.32 -9.39
CA ALA A 290 4.40 -14.54 -9.33
C ALA A 290 3.00 -14.30 -8.73
N GLY A 291 2.89 -13.46 -7.71
CA GLY A 291 1.61 -13.06 -7.10
C GLY A 291 0.72 -12.26 -8.05
N VAL A 292 1.28 -11.27 -8.77
CA VAL A 292 0.54 -10.54 -9.83
C VAL A 292 0.07 -11.49 -10.93
N SER A 293 0.92 -12.44 -11.31
CA SER A 293 0.61 -13.38 -12.38
C SER A 293 -0.50 -14.35 -11.97
N ALA A 294 -0.50 -14.82 -10.72
CA ALA A 294 -1.58 -15.63 -10.17
C ALA A 294 -2.89 -14.83 -10.02
N ALA A 295 -2.80 -13.53 -9.72
CA ALA A 295 -3.95 -12.65 -9.54
C ALA A 295 -4.66 -12.36 -10.88
N PHE A 296 -3.88 -11.90 -11.86
CA PHE A 296 -4.41 -11.39 -13.13
C PHE A 296 -4.28 -12.37 -14.30
N ALA A 297 -3.76 -13.58 -14.07
CA ALA A 297 -3.43 -14.55 -15.12
C ALA A 297 -2.57 -13.93 -16.24
N SER A 298 -1.66 -13.02 -15.87
CA SER A 298 -0.79 -12.30 -16.80
C SER A 298 0.67 -12.37 -16.34
N PRO A 299 1.45 -13.36 -16.86
CA PRO A 299 2.85 -13.52 -16.47
C PRO A 299 3.71 -12.32 -16.86
N ILE A 300 3.50 -11.76 -18.06
CA ILE A 300 4.25 -10.60 -18.55
C ILE A 300 3.92 -9.36 -17.71
N GLY A 301 2.65 -9.17 -17.35
CA GLY A 301 2.23 -8.06 -16.48
C GLY A 301 2.87 -8.14 -15.09
N GLY A 302 3.00 -9.34 -14.53
CA GLY A 302 3.70 -9.54 -13.25
C GLY A 302 5.18 -9.20 -13.30
N VAL A 303 5.87 -9.60 -14.37
CA VAL A 303 7.28 -9.25 -14.57
C VAL A 303 7.45 -7.75 -14.74
N LEU A 304 6.62 -7.09 -15.56
CA LEU A 304 6.69 -5.64 -15.74
C LEU A 304 6.41 -4.89 -14.44
N PHE A 305 5.41 -5.31 -13.66
CA PHE A 305 5.13 -4.74 -12.35
C PHE A 305 6.35 -4.84 -11.42
N SER A 306 7.00 -6.00 -11.35
CA SER A 306 8.18 -6.20 -10.50
C SER A 306 9.40 -5.39 -10.95
N LEU A 307 9.53 -5.13 -12.26
CA LEU A 307 10.59 -4.28 -12.81
C LEU A 307 10.31 -2.81 -12.52
N GLU A 308 9.08 -2.34 -12.70
CA GLU A 308 8.68 -0.97 -12.37
C GLU A 308 8.85 -0.67 -10.88
N GLU A 309 8.48 -1.62 -10.01
CA GLU A 309 8.43 -1.41 -8.57
C GLU A 309 9.72 -1.82 -7.83
N GLY A 310 10.58 -2.64 -8.43
CA GLY A 310 11.74 -3.22 -7.77
C GLY A 310 13.09 -3.06 -8.47
N ALA A 311 13.15 -2.61 -9.73
CA ALA A 311 14.41 -2.44 -10.42
C ALA A 311 14.91 -0.98 -10.31
N SER A 312 15.93 -0.76 -9.49
CA SER A 312 16.85 0.38 -9.71
C SER A 312 17.73 0.16 -10.94
N PHE A 313 17.95 -1.11 -11.33
CA PHE A 313 18.73 -1.52 -12.50
C PHE A 313 18.16 -2.79 -13.16
N TRP A 314 18.24 -2.88 -14.48
CA TRP A 314 17.73 -4.01 -15.25
C TRP A 314 18.72 -5.19 -15.25
N ASN A 315 18.33 -6.32 -14.65
CA ASN A 315 19.13 -7.55 -14.68
C ASN A 315 18.46 -8.63 -15.55
N GLN A 316 19.01 -8.86 -16.74
CA GLN A 316 18.47 -9.81 -17.72
C GLN A 316 18.34 -11.24 -17.18
N SER A 317 19.27 -11.69 -16.35
CA SER A 317 19.24 -13.03 -15.74
C SER A 317 18.10 -13.17 -14.74
N LEU A 318 17.83 -12.12 -13.97
CA LEU A 318 16.74 -12.07 -13.02
C LEU A 318 15.39 -12.01 -13.74
N THR A 319 15.26 -11.17 -14.76
CA THR A 319 14.04 -11.04 -15.58
C THR A 319 13.65 -12.37 -16.20
N TRP A 320 14.61 -13.14 -16.73
CA TRP A 320 14.33 -14.48 -17.27
C TRP A 320 13.81 -15.48 -16.23
N ARG A 321 14.34 -15.43 -15.00
CA ARG A 321 13.85 -16.26 -13.90
C ARG A 321 12.44 -15.82 -13.48
N MET A 322 12.18 -14.52 -13.44
CA MET A 322 10.85 -13.98 -13.16
C MET A 322 9.86 -14.30 -14.25
N ALA A 323 10.27 -14.41 -15.52
CA ALA A 323 9.36 -14.78 -16.60
C ALA A 323 9.02 -16.28 -16.57
N SER A 324 10.00 -17.15 -16.37
CA SER A 324 9.86 -18.60 -16.61
C SER A 324 8.84 -19.31 -15.71
N PHE A 325 8.70 -18.91 -14.45
CA PHE A 325 7.89 -19.63 -13.46
C PHE A 325 6.45 -19.12 -13.29
N PRO A 326 6.15 -17.83 -13.48
CA PRO A 326 4.78 -17.36 -13.63
C PRO A 326 4.02 -17.97 -14.81
N PHE A 327 4.70 -18.36 -15.89
CA PHE A 327 4.07 -19.15 -16.97
C PHE A 327 3.59 -20.52 -16.48
N LEU A 328 4.32 -21.18 -15.57
CA LEU A 328 3.85 -22.41 -14.92
C LEU A 328 2.63 -22.15 -14.02
N ASN A 329 2.62 -21.04 -13.28
CA ASN A 329 1.45 -20.67 -12.46
C ASN A 329 0.21 -20.35 -13.29
N PHE A 330 0.37 -19.73 -14.45
CA PHE A 330 -0.74 -19.51 -15.38
C PHE A 330 -1.39 -20.84 -15.80
N PHE A 331 -0.60 -21.88 -16.04
CA PHE A 331 -1.13 -23.21 -16.38
C PHE A 331 -1.92 -23.84 -15.24
N PHE A 332 -1.47 -23.69 -13.99
CA PHE A 332 -2.16 -24.27 -12.82
C PHE A 332 -3.41 -23.49 -12.39
N VAL A 333 -3.41 -22.16 -12.46
CA VAL A 333 -4.51 -21.33 -11.95
C VAL A 333 -5.61 -21.12 -12.98
N LYS A 334 -5.30 -21.16 -14.29
CA LYS A 334 -6.30 -20.94 -15.34
C LYS A 334 -7.24 -22.13 -15.54
N THR A 335 -6.91 -23.32 -15.02
CA THR A 335 -7.76 -24.51 -15.20
C THR A 335 -9.09 -24.42 -14.45
N ASP A 336 -9.24 -23.49 -13.50
CA ASP A 336 -10.43 -23.38 -12.63
C ASP A 336 -11.22 -22.05 -12.74
N ARG A 337 -10.83 -21.11 -13.62
CA ARG A 337 -11.58 -19.84 -13.83
C ARG A 337 -12.54 -19.87 -15.01
#